data_AF-A0A957E618-F1
#
_entry.id   AF-A0A957E618-F1
#
_cell.length_a   1.000
_cell.length_b   1.000
_cell.length_c   1.000
_cell.angle_alpha   90.00
_cell.angle_beta   90.00
_cell.angle_gamma   90.00
#
_symmetry.space_group_name_H-M   'P 1'
#
loop_
_entity.id
_entity.type
_entity.pdbx_description
1 polymer ?
#
loop_
_entity_poly.entity_id
_entity_poly.type
_entity_poly.pdbx_seq_one_letter_code
_entity_poly.pdbx_strand_id
1 'polypeptide(L)'
;MSREQETAVAANTPPQSKPNEGKKSRQTKSKKSRKKPKKTPSELNVISRFATCGRCSYLLTAYRLTRDPADFTTAVHKIKSNWLTLTLDTKLCKLVNHTYGVRFDIEMFRVESCCPECRRAFVCKLDDSDNTPPYFRIKI
;
A
#
# COMPACT_ATOMS: atom_id res chain seq x y z
N MET A 1 -63.51 5.20 14.68
CA MET A 1 -62.64 5.95 15.62
C MET A 1 -61.38 6.31 14.85
N SER A 2 -61.35 7.28 13.91
CA SER A 2 -61.74 8.70 13.95
C SER A 2 -60.92 9.53 14.95
N ARG A 3 -59.90 10.22 14.41
CA ARG A 3 -59.24 11.49 14.81
C ARG A 3 -57.92 11.55 14.00
N GLU A 4 -57.78 12.27 12.88
CA GLU A 4 -57.92 13.71 12.57
C GLU A 4 -57.02 14.66 13.38
N GLN A 5 -56.52 15.69 12.65
CA GLN A 5 -55.62 16.83 12.97
C GLN A 5 -54.16 16.61 12.51
N GLU A 6 -53.63 17.18 11.43
CA GLU A 6 -53.78 18.46 10.68
C GLU A 6 -53.13 19.71 11.33
N THR A 7 -52.53 20.54 10.47
CA THR A 7 -51.89 21.88 10.59
C THR A 7 -50.34 21.88 10.62
N ALA A 8 -49.58 22.27 9.58
CA ALA A 8 -49.52 23.46 8.71
C ALA A 8 -48.93 24.70 9.41
N VAL A 9 -47.87 25.31 8.82
CA VAL A 9 -47.52 26.76 8.64
C VAL A 9 -46.07 26.80 8.06
N ALA A 10 -45.87 27.01 6.76
CA ALA A 10 -45.57 28.28 6.05
C ALA A 10 -44.24 28.97 6.48
N ALA A 11 -43.18 28.92 5.65
CA ALA A 11 -42.84 29.89 4.58
C ALA A 11 -41.99 31.08 5.09
N ASN A 12 -40.83 31.29 4.46
CA ASN A 12 -40.32 32.64 4.10
C ASN A 12 -39.00 32.55 3.30
N THR A 13 -39.08 32.98 2.04
CA THR A 13 -37.97 33.44 1.18
C THR A 13 -37.82 34.96 1.39
N PRO A 14 -36.64 35.58 1.24
CA PRO A 14 -36.38 36.26 -0.04
C PRO A 14 -34.91 36.25 -0.53
N PRO A 15 -34.70 36.65 -1.81
CA PRO A 15 -33.41 36.71 -2.50
C PRO A 15 -32.74 38.08 -2.37
N GLN A 16 -31.43 38.17 -2.67
CA GLN A 16 -30.84 39.42 -3.16
C GLN A 16 -29.48 39.20 -3.85
N SER A 17 -29.49 39.40 -5.17
CA SER A 17 -28.34 39.66 -6.02
C SER A 17 -27.94 41.13 -5.94
N LYS A 18 -26.64 41.43 -5.92
CA LYS A 18 -26.07 42.70 -6.41
C LYS A 18 -24.72 42.51 -7.10
N PRO A 19 -24.35 43.40 -8.04
CA PRO A 19 -23.26 43.19 -8.98
C PRO A 19 -22.01 44.06 -8.70
N ASN A 20 -20.92 43.62 -9.34
CA ASN A 20 -19.90 44.39 -10.05
C ASN A 20 -18.62 44.91 -9.37
N GLU A 21 -17.56 44.73 -10.17
CA GLU A 21 -16.29 45.45 -10.30
C GLU A 21 -15.20 45.40 -9.20
N GLY A 22 -14.04 44.89 -9.61
CA GLY A 22 -12.80 44.99 -8.85
C GLY A 22 -11.63 44.25 -9.48
N LYS A 23 -11.07 44.80 -10.57
CA LYS A 23 -9.78 44.40 -11.16
C LYS A 23 -8.70 44.24 -10.09
N LYS A 24 -7.96 43.12 -10.10
CA LYS A 24 -6.48 43.11 -9.94
C LYS A 24 -5.91 41.73 -10.27
N SER A 25 -5.33 41.69 -11.46
CA SER A 25 -4.37 40.70 -11.95
C SER A 25 -3.27 40.45 -10.91
N ARG A 26 -3.34 39.33 -10.20
CA ARG A 26 -2.22 38.81 -9.42
C ARG A 26 -1.60 37.68 -10.24
N GLN A 27 -0.56 38.01 -10.99
CA GLN A 27 0.35 37.03 -11.58
C GLN A 27 0.87 36.12 -10.46
N THR A 28 0.24 34.97 -10.27
CA THR A 28 0.80 33.88 -9.48
C THR A 28 2.00 33.36 -10.25
N LYS A 29 3.19 33.85 -9.89
CA LYS A 29 4.48 33.25 -10.28
C LYS A 29 4.38 31.75 -10.02
N SER A 30 4.21 30.97 -11.09
CA SER A 30 4.22 29.52 -11.01
C SER A 30 5.60 29.13 -10.51
N LYS A 31 5.70 28.82 -9.21
CA LYS A 31 6.89 28.21 -8.63
C LYS A 31 7.00 26.86 -9.33
N LYS A 32 7.85 26.79 -10.37
CA LYS A 32 8.32 25.54 -10.96
C LYS A 32 8.88 24.73 -9.79
N SER A 33 8.06 23.82 -9.25
CA SER A 33 8.48 22.88 -8.24
C SER A 33 9.59 22.05 -8.86
N ARG A 34 10.84 22.34 -8.49
CA ARG A 34 11.98 21.44 -8.76
C ARG A 34 11.56 20.07 -8.24
N LYS A 35 11.16 19.17 -9.15
CA LYS A 35 10.90 17.76 -8.82
C LYS A 35 12.22 17.24 -8.26
N LYS A 36 12.29 17.08 -6.94
CA LYS A 36 13.43 16.44 -6.29
C LYS A 36 13.59 15.06 -6.95
N PRO A 37 14.81 14.67 -7.35
CA PRO A 37 15.03 13.35 -7.91
C PRO A 37 14.55 12.32 -6.88
N LYS A 38 13.64 11.44 -7.30
CA LYS A 38 13.17 10.33 -6.46
C LYS A 38 14.37 9.45 -6.20
N LYS A 39 14.98 9.55 -5.01
CA LYS A 39 16.06 8.65 -4.59
C LYS A 39 15.50 7.23 -4.62
N THR A 40 16.02 6.40 -5.51
CA THR A 40 15.76 4.96 -5.46
C THR A 40 16.30 4.45 -4.13
N PRO A 41 15.53 3.65 -3.38
CA PRO A 41 16.03 3.07 -2.14
C PRO A 41 17.19 2.12 -2.46
N SER A 42 18.31 2.25 -1.75
CA SER A 42 19.39 1.27 -1.83
C SER A 42 19.01 0.01 -1.06
N GLU A 43 19.60 -1.13 -1.44
CA GLU A 43 19.37 -2.41 -0.75
C GLU A 43 19.65 -2.31 0.75
N LEU A 44 20.77 -1.70 1.13
CA LEU A 44 21.14 -1.53 2.54
C LEU A 44 20.10 -0.73 3.33
N ASN A 45 19.51 0.29 2.71
CA ASN A 45 18.43 1.06 3.33
C ASN A 45 17.14 0.26 3.45
N VAL A 46 16.85 -0.63 2.49
CA VAL A 46 15.71 -1.56 2.64
C VAL A 46 15.99 -2.52 3.77
N ILE A 47 17.13 -3.21 3.77
CA ILE A 47 17.51 -4.21 4.79
C ILE A 47 17.47 -3.61 6.20
N SER A 48 18.01 -2.40 6.40
CA SER A 48 18.03 -1.74 7.71
C SER A 48 16.62 -1.49 8.27
N ARG A 49 15.60 -1.33 7.42
CA ARG A 49 14.20 -1.19 7.84
C ARG A 49 13.60 -2.48 8.40
N PHE A 50 14.17 -3.64 8.08
CA PHE A 50 13.72 -4.95 8.60
C PHE A 50 14.60 -5.46 9.74
N ALA A 51 15.74 -4.82 10.00
CA ALA A 51 16.74 -5.25 10.98
C ALA A 51 16.24 -5.26 12.44
N THR A 52 15.20 -4.47 12.76
CA THR A 52 14.64 -4.40 14.12
C THR A 52 13.69 -5.54 14.48
N CYS A 53 13.39 -6.44 13.54
CA CYS A 53 12.48 -7.56 13.74
C CYS A 53 13.14 -8.86 13.30
N GLY A 54 13.25 -9.84 14.20
CA GLY A 54 13.90 -11.12 13.95
C GLY A 54 13.25 -11.89 12.81
N ARG A 55 11.91 -11.95 12.77
CA ARG A 55 11.18 -12.65 11.69
C ARG A 55 11.34 -11.97 10.34
N CYS A 56 11.17 -10.66 10.30
CA CYS A 56 11.27 -9.88 9.07
C CYS A 56 12.70 -9.85 8.51
N SER A 57 13.70 -9.68 9.37
CA SER A 57 15.11 -9.75 8.97
C SER A 57 15.50 -11.16 8.51
N TYR A 58 15.04 -12.20 9.20
CA TYR A 58 15.23 -13.59 8.78
C TYR A 58 14.64 -13.85 7.40
N LEU A 59 13.40 -13.43 7.13
CA LEU A 59 12.77 -13.58 5.82
C LEU A 59 13.63 -12.98 4.70
N LEU A 60 14.04 -11.71 4.85
CA LEU A 60 14.81 -11.03 3.81
C LEU A 60 16.18 -11.67 3.62
N THR A 61 16.84 -12.07 4.71
CA THR A 61 18.16 -12.70 4.67
C THR A 61 18.08 -14.07 4.00
N ALA A 62 17.13 -14.91 4.41
CA ALA A 62 16.89 -16.22 3.81
C ALA A 62 16.49 -16.10 2.33
N TYR A 63 15.67 -15.11 1.96
CA TYR A 63 15.33 -14.85 0.56
C TYR A 63 16.58 -14.54 -0.28
N ARG A 64 17.48 -13.68 0.22
CA ARG A 64 18.73 -13.31 -0.48
C ARG A 64 19.70 -14.47 -0.60
N LEU A 65 19.71 -15.39 0.36
CA LEU A 65 20.59 -16.57 0.33
C LEU A 65 20.06 -17.68 -0.58
N THR A 66 18.75 -17.77 -0.76
CA THR A 66 18.10 -18.87 -1.50
C THR A 66 17.81 -18.54 -2.96
N ARG A 67 17.92 -17.27 -3.36
CA ARG A 67 17.65 -16.80 -4.72
C ARG A 67 18.83 -16.04 -5.31
N ASP A 68 18.74 -15.77 -6.61
CA ASP A 68 19.73 -14.96 -7.30
C ASP A 68 19.80 -13.56 -6.65
N PRO A 69 21.01 -13.05 -6.32
CA PRO A 69 21.17 -11.70 -5.79
C PRO A 69 20.47 -10.62 -6.64
N ALA A 70 20.44 -10.79 -7.96
CA ALA A 70 19.80 -9.86 -8.89
C ALA A 70 18.28 -9.76 -8.71
N ASP A 71 17.62 -10.82 -8.21
CA ASP A 71 16.18 -10.80 -7.95
C ASP A 71 15.85 -9.81 -6.84
N PHE A 72 16.65 -9.80 -5.77
CA PHE A 72 16.44 -8.87 -4.66
C PHE A 72 16.73 -7.42 -5.09
N THR A 73 17.82 -7.17 -5.82
CA THR A 73 18.14 -5.85 -6.38
C THR A 73 16.99 -5.34 -7.25
N THR A 74 16.47 -6.22 -8.13
CA THR A 74 15.34 -5.90 -9.02
C THR A 74 14.08 -5.58 -8.22
N ALA A 75 13.79 -6.35 -7.17
CA ALA A 75 12.65 -6.09 -6.28
C ALA A 75 12.77 -4.73 -5.58
N VAL A 76 13.97 -4.39 -5.10
CA VAL A 76 14.26 -3.09 -4.46
C VAL A 76 14.06 -1.93 -5.44
N HIS A 77 14.51 -2.08 -6.69
CA HIS A 77 14.31 -1.05 -7.73
C HIS A 77 12.83 -0.89 -8.12
N LYS A 78 12.01 -1.94 -7.94
CA LYS A 78 10.58 -1.95 -8.24
C LYS A 78 9.70 -1.55 -7.05
N ILE A 79 10.26 -1.09 -5.92
CA ILE A 79 9.48 -0.65 -4.76
C ILE A 79 8.51 0.46 -5.18
N LYS A 80 7.23 0.26 -4.84
CA LYS A 80 6.15 1.23 -5.06
C LYS A 80 5.33 1.37 -3.78
N SER A 81 5.01 2.60 -3.41
CA SER A 81 4.16 2.92 -2.25
C SER A 81 4.60 2.25 -0.94
N ASN A 82 5.92 2.17 -0.69
CA ASN A 82 6.52 1.49 0.47
C ASN A 82 6.21 -0.02 0.57
N TRP A 83 5.99 -0.69 -0.55
CA TRP A 83 5.90 -2.14 -0.61
C TRP A 83 7.09 -2.72 -1.38
N LEU A 84 7.79 -3.65 -0.74
CA LEU A 84 8.74 -4.52 -1.39
C LEU A 84 7.95 -5.69 -2.01
N THR A 85 8.11 -5.92 -3.31
CA THR A 85 7.42 -6.99 -4.04
C THR A 85 8.44 -8.04 -4.47
N LEU A 86 8.27 -9.26 -3.99
CA LEU A 86 9.10 -10.43 -4.29
C LEU A 86 8.30 -11.40 -5.15
N THR A 87 8.96 -12.06 -6.10
CA THR A 87 8.35 -13.13 -6.88
C THR A 87 8.06 -14.31 -5.95
N LEU A 88 6.82 -14.78 -5.92
CA LEU A 88 6.43 -15.88 -5.05
C LEU A 88 6.60 -17.21 -5.78
N ASP A 89 7.38 -18.11 -5.18
CA ASP A 89 7.56 -19.49 -5.63
C ASP A 89 7.38 -20.45 -4.45
N THR A 90 7.44 -21.75 -4.70
CA THR A 90 7.28 -22.77 -3.66
C THR A 90 8.29 -22.62 -2.52
N LYS A 91 9.51 -22.14 -2.79
CA LYS A 91 10.53 -21.92 -1.75
C LYS A 91 10.16 -20.74 -0.86
N LEU A 92 9.74 -19.61 -1.44
CA LEU A 92 9.28 -18.45 -0.70
C LEU A 92 7.99 -18.74 0.06
N CYS A 93 7.05 -19.52 -0.50
CA CYS A 93 5.85 -19.95 0.24
C CYS A 93 6.23 -20.71 1.51
N LYS A 94 7.14 -21.69 1.41
CA LYS A 94 7.64 -22.43 2.58
C LYS A 94 8.34 -21.50 3.58
N LEU A 95 9.15 -20.57 3.09
CA LEU A 95 9.86 -19.61 3.94
C LEU A 95 8.88 -18.66 4.67
N VAL A 96 7.85 -18.16 3.99
CA VAL A 96 6.81 -17.30 4.56
C VAL A 96 5.97 -18.07 5.58
N ASN A 97 5.61 -19.33 5.28
CA ASN A 97 4.95 -20.22 6.24
C ASN A 97 5.82 -20.40 7.50
N HIS A 98 7.09 -20.77 7.34
CA HIS A 98 8.02 -20.93 8.46
C HIS A 98 8.20 -19.64 9.28
N THR A 99 8.26 -18.49 8.61
CA THR A 99 8.51 -17.20 9.28
C THR A 99 7.28 -16.66 10.02
N TYR A 100 6.10 -16.76 9.42
CA TYR A 100 4.89 -16.10 9.91
C TYR A 100 3.78 -17.06 10.36
N GLY A 101 3.94 -18.37 10.18
CA GLY A 101 2.93 -19.38 10.49
C GLY A 101 1.74 -19.39 9.52
N VAL A 102 1.92 -18.82 8.32
CA VAL A 102 0.84 -18.73 7.32
C VAL A 102 0.74 -20.01 6.51
N ARG A 103 -0.45 -20.60 6.50
CA ARG A 103 -0.79 -21.79 5.71
C ARG A 103 -1.27 -21.40 4.31
N PHE A 104 -0.60 -21.94 3.29
CA PHE A 104 -0.91 -21.74 1.86
C PHE A 104 -1.58 -22.96 1.21
N ASP A 105 -1.80 -24.01 1.99
CA ASP A 105 -2.31 -25.32 1.56
C ASP A 105 -3.84 -25.43 1.58
N ILE A 106 -4.51 -24.41 2.12
CA ILE A 106 -5.94 -24.20 2.00
C ILE A 106 -6.09 -23.30 0.78
N GLU A 107 -6.98 -23.61 -0.17
CA GLU A 107 -7.25 -22.97 -1.49
C GLU A 107 -7.49 -21.44 -1.46
N MET A 108 -6.61 -20.70 -0.79
CA MET A 108 -6.63 -19.28 -0.58
C MET A 108 -5.63 -18.68 -1.55
N PHE A 109 -6.15 -18.21 -2.67
CA PHE A 109 -5.37 -17.54 -3.69
C PHE A 109 -4.79 -16.19 -3.24
N ARG A 110 -5.31 -15.63 -2.15
CA ARG A 110 -4.83 -14.38 -1.57
C ARG A 110 -4.84 -14.46 -0.06
N VAL A 111 -3.70 -14.15 0.54
CA VAL A 111 -3.54 -14.08 2.00
C VAL A 111 -3.03 -12.70 2.37
N GLU A 112 -3.79 -12.01 3.22
CA GLU A 112 -3.38 -10.75 3.85
C GLU A 112 -3.18 -10.98 5.34
N SER A 113 -2.02 -10.59 5.86
CA SER A 113 -1.72 -10.74 7.29
C SER A 113 -0.62 -9.76 7.73
N CYS A 114 -0.15 -9.90 8.96
CA CYS A 114 0.92 -9.07 9.52
C CYS A 114 1.93 -9.91 10.30
N CYS A 115 3.17 -9.42 10.37
CA CYS A 115 4.19 -10.04 11.19
C CYS A 115 3.74 -10.04 12.66
N PRO A 116 3.77 -11.18 13.38
CA PRO A 116 3.32 -11.23 14.77
C PRO A 116 4.26 -10.47 15.72
N GLU A 117 5.52 -10.22 15.31
CA GLU A 117 6.51 -9.52 16.11
C GLU A 117 6.42 -8.00 15.93
N CYS A 118 6.47 -7.49 14.69
CA CYS A 118 6.51 -6.05 14.42
C CYS A 118 5.25 -5.47 13.77
N ARG A 119 4.19 -6.27 13.64
CA ARG A 119 2.89 -5.91 13.02
C ARG A 119 2.99 -5.38 11.58
N ARG A 120 4.12 -5.61 10.90
CA ARG A 120 4.34 -5.22 9.51
C ARG A 120 3.42 -6.01 8.58
N ALA A 121 2.59 -5.30 7.83
CA ALA A 121 1.64 -5.90 6.91
C ALA A 121 2.34 -6.60 5.73
N PHE A 122 1.80 -7.74 5.32
CA PHE A 122 2.20 -8.45 4.11
C PHE A 122 0.99 -9.05 3.38
N VAL A 123 1.17 -9.25 2.08
CA VAL A 123 0.17 -9.82 1.18
C VAL A 123 0.84 -10.88 0.32
N CYS A 124 0.22 -12.04 0.22
CA CYS A 124 0.62 -13.12 -0.67
C CYS A 124 -0.50 -13.30 -1.69
N LYS A 125 -0.17 -13.34 -2.98
CA LYS A 125 -1.10 -13.76 -4.03
C LYS A 125 -0.51 -15.00 -4.70
N LEU A 126 -1.17 -16.13 -4.50
CA LEU A 126 -0.95 -17.37 -5.25
C LEU A 126 -1.71 -17.24 -6.58
N ASP A 127 -1.23 -17.94 -7.61
CA ASP A 127 -1.75 -17.79 -8.96
C ASP A 127 -3.25 -18.13 -9.00
N ASP A 128 -4.02 -17.25 -9.63
CA ASP A 128 -5.47 -17.20 -9.55
C ASP A 128 -6.01 -16.70 -10.88
N SER A 129 -5.74 -17.44 -11.96
CA SER A 129 -6.37 -17.29 -13.28
C SER A 129 -6.27 -15.93 -14.03
N ASP A 130 -5.75 -14.87 -13.41
CA ASP A 130 -5.80 -13.46 -13.88
C ASP A 130 -4.49 -12.97 -14.53
N ASN A 131 -3.74 -13.85 -15.19
CA ASN A 131 -2.51 -13.53 -15.94
C ASN A 131 -1.46 -12.71 -15.14
N THR A 132 -1.56 -12.71 -13.80
CA THR A 132 -0.66 -11.97 -12.91
C THR A 132 0.23 -12.97 -12.20
N PRO A 133 1.56 -12.84 -12.29
CA PRO A 133 2.45 -13.79 -11.66
C PRO A 133 2.28 -13.76 -10.14
N PRO A 134 2.45 -14.91 -9.47
CA PRO A 134 2.33 -15.00 -8.02
C PRO A 134 3.38 -14.11 -7.34
N TYR A 135 2.97 -13.42 -6.27
CA TYR A 135 3.83 -12.47 -5.59
C TYR A 135 3.63 -12.45 -4.08
N PHE A 136 4.70 -12.04 -3.40
CA PHE A 136 4.70 -11.69 -1.99
C PHE A 136 5.05 -10.21 -1.85
N ARG A 137 4.25 -9.47 -1.10
CA ARG A 137 4.48 -8.05 -0.83
C ARG A 137 4.56 -7.82 0.65
N ILE A 138 5.57 -7.08 1.10
CA ILE A 138 5.72 -6.67 2.50
C ILE A 138 5.97 -5.18 2.59
N LYS A 139 5.34 -4.53 3.57
CA LYS A 139 5.50 -3.10 3.81
C LYS A 139 6.90 -2.80 4.35
N ILE A 140 7.54 -1.74 3.86
CA ILE A 140 8.86 -1.26 4.31
C ILE A 140 8.70 -0.30 5.47
#